data_AF-A0A957GPU1-F1
#
_entry.id   AF-A0A957GPU1-F1
#
_cell.length_a   1.000
_cell.length_b   1.000
_cell.length_c   1.000
_cell.angle_alpha   90.00
_cell.angle_beta   90.00
_cell.angle_gamma   90.00
#
_symmetry.space_group_name_H-M   'P 1'
#
loop_
_entity.id
_entity.type
_entity.pdbx_description
1 polymer ?
#
loop_
_entity_poly.entity_id
_entity_poly.type
_entity_poly.pdbx_seq_one_letter_code
_entity_poly.pdbx_strand_id
1 'polypeptide(L)'
;MRLGSFQRLTAVLAIIAGLAALLSLVVGLAGVNYDFDVFSDSSSLIAAGTAAAGFIRWSYWLNIVGNYLFMLPLALLLYQWTKPTQPDFARLFTASGFIYILLGAAGSAILAATWPMLMEEYAAGTAVNQPILVANFQLVTAVAEAGLHGVVQNLAGAVWFWGMGSLLRPRRGGLGIFAVVIGVFLLLNTLGNL
;
A
#
# COMPACT_ATOMS: atom_id res chain seq x y z
N MET A 1 -10.06 -24.42 -20.92
CA MET A 1 -8.91 -24.76 -20.06
C MET A 1 -9.33 -24.63 -18.60
N ARG A 2 -9.25 -25.70 -17.79
CA ARG A 2 -9.46 -25.58 -16.34
C ARG A 2 -8.24 -24.89 -15.73
N LEU A 3 -8.45 -23.74 -15.08
CA LEU A 3 -7.41 -23.09 -14.28
C LEU A 3 -6.90 -24.08 -13.22
N GLY A 4 -5.58 -24.13 -13.02
CA GLY A 4 -4.99 -24.86 -11.90
C GLY A 4 -5.52 -24.32 -10.56
N SER A 5 -5.50 -25.14 -9.50
CA SER A 5 -5.99 -24.74 -8.16
C SER A 5 -5.35 -23.43 -7.67
N PHE A 6 -4.03 -23.28 -7.87
CA PHE A 6 -3.30 -22.06 -7.52
C PHE A 6 -3.77 -20.82 -8.30
N GLN A 7 -4.01 -20.94 -9.61
CA GLN A 7 -4.50 -19.82 -10.43
C GLN A 7 -5.89 -19.34 -10.00
N ARG A 8 -6.78 -20.27 -9.62
CA ARG A 8 -8.11 -19.90 -9.11
C ARG A 8 -8.01 -19.18 -7.77
N LEU A 9 -7.16 -19.68 -6.87
CA LEU A 9 -6.89 -19.01 -5.60
C LEU A 9 -6.37 -17.58 -5.82
N THR A 10 -5.37 -17.42 -6.70
CA THR A 10 -4.82 -16.09 -7.03
C THR A 10 -5.90 -15.18 -7.62
N ALA A 11 -6.76 -15.67 -8.50
CA ALA A 11 -7.83 -14.87 -9.09
C ALA A 11 -8.86 -14.41 -8.04
N VAL A 12 -9.29 -15.32 -7.16
CA VAL A 12 -10.22 -14.98 -6.07
C VAL A 12 -9.60 -13.97 -5.12
N LEU A 13 -8.36 -14.20 -4.68
CA LEU A 13 -7.67 -13.28 -3.78
C LEU A 13 -7.41 -11.93 -4.43
N ALA A 14 -7.10 -11.86 -5.73
CA ALA A 14 -6.94 -10.58 -6.43
C ALA A 14 -8.24 -9.77 -6.49
N ILE A 15 -9.40 -10.43 -6.67
CA ILE A 15 -10.71 -9.75 -6.62
C ILE A 15 -10.98 -9.21 -5.22
N ILE A 16 -10.79 -10.05 -4.19
CA ILE A 16 -10.98 -9.63 -2.80
C ILE A 16 -10.01 -8.50 -2.45
N ALA A 17 -8.76 -8.57 -2.93
CA ALA A 17 -7.74 -7.57 -2.72
C ALA A 17 -8.16 -6.21 -3.29
N GLY A 18 -8.64 -6.18 -4.54
CA GLY A 18 -9.13 -4.95 -5.17
C GLY A 18 -10.33 -4.33 -4.43
N LEU A 19 -11.26 -5.15 -3.95
CA LEU A 19 -12.39 -4.69 -3.14
C LEU A 19 -11.92 -4.14 -1.78
N ALA A 20 -11.00 -4.83 -1.10
CA ALA A 20 -10.45 -4.40 0.17
C ALA A 20 -9.64 -3.09 0.02
N ALA A 21 -8.87 -2.94 -1.04
CA ALA A 21 -8.12 -1.72 -1.36
C ALA A 21 -9.04 -0.52 -1.63
N LEU A 22 -10.18 -0.73 -2.28
CA LEU A 22 -11.16 0.34 -2.49
C LEU A 22 -11.88 0.67 -1.18
N LEU A 23 -12.24 -0.35 -0.40
CA LEU A 23 -12.86 -0.17 0.91
C LEU A 23 -11.94 0.51 1.92
N SER A 24 -10.62 0.29 1.87
CA SER A 24 -9.69 0.99 2.78
C SER A 24 -9.81 2.51 2.59
N LEU A 25 -9.78 2.99 1.35
CA LEU A 25 -9.94 4.41 1.06
C LEU A 25 -11.30 4.93 1.54
N VAL A 26 -12.39 4.24 1.20
CA VAL A 26 -13.75 4.64 1.56
C VAL A 26 -13.94 4.71 3.08
N VAL A 27 -13.44 3.70 3.81
CA VAL A 27 -13.53 3.64 5.27
C VAL A 27 -12.68 4.74 5.91
N GLY A 28 -11.47 4.98 5.40
CA GLY A 28 -10.60 6.05 5.91
C GLY A 28 -11.25 7.43 5.77
N LEU A 29 -11.77 7.74 4.58
CA LEU A 29 -12.48 8.98 4.31
C LEU A 29 -13.76 9.12 5.12
N ALA A 30 -14.51 8.03 5.34
CA ALA A 30 -15.70 8.07 6.19
C ALA A 30 -15.39 8.54 7.62
N GLY A 31 -14.20 8.21 8.15
CA GLY A 31 -13.73 8.69 9.46
C GLY A 31 -13.61 10.21 9.56
N VAL A 32 -13.41 10.90 8.44
CA VAL A 32 -13.29 12.35 8.34
C VAL A 32 -14.42 12.97 7.49
N ASN A 33 -15.58 12.31 7.43
CA ASN A 33 -16.75 12.77 6.67
C ASN A 33 -16.48 13.07 5.18
N TYR A 34 -15.57 12.32 4.55
CA TYR A 34 -15.14 12.51 3.16
C TYR A 34 -14.45 13.86 2.89
N ASP A 35 -13.92 14.50 3.93
CA ASP A 35 -13.05 15.66 3.80
C ASP A 35 -11.63 15.20 3.40
N PHE A 36 -11.30 15.40 2.13
CA PHE A 36 -10.00 15.02 1.57
C PHE A 36 -8.87 15.90 2.10
N ASP A 37 -9.15 17.16 2.43
CA ASP A 37 -8.13 18.08 2.94
C ASP A 37 -7.70 17.61 4.33
N VAL A 38 -8.66 17.28 5.20
CA VAL A 38 -8.40 16.69 6.53
C VAL A 38 -7.69 15.34 6.43
N PHE A 39 -8.04 14.50 5.46
CA PHE A 39 -7.37 13.20 5.30
C PHE A 39 -5.90 13.34 4.87
N SER A 40 -5.59 14.38 4.08
CA SER A 40 -4.26 14.60 3.50
C SER A 40 -3.30 15.39 4.40
N ASP A 41 -3.81 16.15 5.38
CA ASP A 41 -3.01 16.89 6.34
C ASP A 41 -3.00 16.18 7.70
N SER A 42 -1.83 15.66 8.08
CA SER A 42 -1.63 14.98 9.37
C SER A 42 -2.01 15.84 10.59
N SER A 43 -1.90 17.16 10.48
CA SER A 43 -2.16 18.10 11.58
C SER A 43 -3.65 18.26 11.86
N SER A 44 -4.48 18.27 10.82
CA SER A 44 -5.93 18.26 10.93
C SER A 44 -6.49 16.85 11.16
N LEU A 45 -5.85 15.81 10.61
CA LEU A 45 -6.28 14.44 10.80
C LEU A 45 -6.26 14.01 12.27
N ILE A 46 -5.19 14.32 13.02
CA ILE A 46 -5.12 13.99 14.44
C ILE A 46 -6.25 14.67 15.26
N ALA A 47 -6.66 15.87 14.85
CA ALA A 47 -7.73 16.62 15.50
C ALA A 47 -9.13 16.00 15.31
N ALA A 48 -9.30 15.10 14.33
CA ALA A 48 -10.54 14.32 14.19
C ALA A 48 -10.77 13.35 15.38
N GLY A 49 -9.72 13.04 16.15
CA GLY A 49 -9.81 12.40 17.45
C GLY A 49 -10.47 11.02 17.46
N THR A 50 -11.12 10.69 18.58
CA THR A 50 -11.71 9.36 18.84
C THR A 50 -12.80 8.96 17.84
N ALA A 51 -13.53 9.92 17.28
CA ALA A 51 -14.59 9.66 16.32
C ALA A 51 -14.04 9.02 15.02
N ALA A 52 -12.85 9.43 14.60
CA ALA A 52 -12.21 8.95 13.38
C ALA A 52 -11.30 7.73 13.61
N ALA A 53 -10.75 7.56 14.82
CA ALA A 53 -9.74 6.54 15.14
C ALA A 53 -10.13 5.11 14.72
N GLY A 54 -11.38 4.70 14.96
CA GLY A 54 -11.88 3.38 14.57
C GLY A 54 -11.92 3.14 13.06
N PHE A 55 -12.33 4.17 12.30
CA PHE A 55 -12.36 4.13 10.84
C PHE A 55 -10.94 4.06 10.27
N ILE A 56 -10.03 4.88 10.79
CA ILE A 56 -8.62 4.88 10.39
C ILE A 56 -7.99 3.51 10.65
N ARG A 57 -8.25 2.89 11.82
CA ARG A 57 -7.75 1.53 12.13
C ARG A 57 -8.19 0.52 11.08
N TRP A 58 -9.48 0.49 10.75
CA TRP A 58 -10.01 -0.47 9.77
C TRP A 58 -9.57 -0.18 8.34
N SER A 59 -9.41 1.09 7.98
CA SER A 59 -8.83 1.51 6.71
C SER A 59 -7.46 0.87 6.50
N TYR A 60 -6.54 0.99 7.47
CA TYR A 60 -5.21 0.41 7.30
C TYR A 60 -5.19 -1.12 7.35
N TRP A 61 -6.07 -1.77 8.11
CA TRP A 61 -6.21 -3.24 8.04
C TRP A 61 -6.67 -3.72 6.66
N LEU A 62 -7.64 -3.03 6.08
CA LEU A 62 -8.07 -3.27 4.71
C LEU A 62 -6.96 -2.97 3.71
N ASN A 63 -6.14 -1.95 3.94
CA ASN A 63 -4.98 -1.62 3.12
C ASN A 63 -3.92 -2.73 3.15
N ILE A 64 -3.60 -3.26 4.34
CA ILE A 64 -2.67 -4.38 4.54
C ILE A 64 -3.08 -5.58 3.70
N VAL A 65 -4.36 -5.94 3.74
CA VAL A 65 -4.90 -7.10 3.02
C VAL A 65 -5.01 -6.80 1.53
N GLY A 66 -5.59 -5.66 1.18
CA GLY A 66 -5.99 -5.29 -0.18
C GLY A 66 -4.86 -4.87 -1.10
N ASN A 67 -3.92 -4.07 -0.60
CA ASN A 67 -2.83 -3.54 -1.40
C ASN A 67 -1.52 -4.34 -1.26
N TYR A 68 -1.45 -5.28 -0.31
CA TYR A 68 -0.20 -5.99 0.00
C TYR A 68 -0.36 -7.50 0.12
N LEU A 69 -0.85 -8.04 1.25
CA LEU A 69 -0.71 -9.46 1.56
C LEU A 69 -1.40 -10.37 0.53
N PHE A 70 -2.55 -9.97 0.00
CA PHE A 70 -3.25 -10.77 -1.02
C PHE A 70 -2.63 -10.68 -2.41
N MET A 71 -1.61 -9.83 -2.60
CA MET A 71 -0.79 -9.83 -3.82
C MET A 71 0.30 -10.90 -3.83
N LEU A 72 0.60 -11.57 -2.70
CA LEU A 72 1.65 -12.60 -2.65
C LEU A 72 1.43 -13.73 -3.67
N PRO A 73 0.23 -14.32 -3.81
CA PRO A 73 -0.01 -15.36 -4.81
C PRO A 73 0.07 -14.82 -6.24
N LEU A 74 -0.19 -13.52 -6.45
CA LEU A 74 -0.04 -12.87 -7.75
C LEU A 74 1.44 -12.75 -8.11
N ALA A 75 2.30 -12.30 -7.20
CA ALA A 75 3.74 -12.24 -7.43
C ALA A 75 4.31 -13.62 -7.83
N LEU A 76 3.91 -14.67 -7.12
CA LEU A 76 4.29 -16.05 -7.43
C LEU A 76 3.73 -16.54 -8.77
N LEU A 77 2.49 -16.19 -9.11
CA LEU A 77 1.90 -16.56 -10.39
C LEU A 77 2.61 -15.88 -11.55
N LEU A 78 2.94 -14.59 -11.41
CA LEU A 78 3.70 -13.84 -12.41
C LEU A 78 5.10 -14.40 -12.61
N TYR A 79 5.76 -14.83 -11.53
CA TYR A 79 7.01 -15.56 -11.60
C TYR A 79 6.88 -16.82 -12.45
N GLN A 80 5.87 -17.65 -12.19
CA GLN A 80 5.64 -18.89 -12.96
C GLN A 80 5.39 -18.62 -14.45
N TRP A 81 4.73 -17.51 -14.79
CA TRP A 81 4.46 -17.14 -16.18
C TRP A 81 5.68 -16.61 -16.93
N THR A 82 6.60 -15.95 -16.24
CA THR A 82 7.72 -15.24 -16.87
C THR A 82 9.04 -16.01 -16.79
N LYS A 83 9.22 -16.86 -15.75
CA LYS A 83 10.40 -17.70 -15.53
C LYS A 83 10.80 -18.54 -16.75
N PRO A 84 9.89 -19.19 -17.51
CA PRO A 84 10.29 -20.04 -18.63
C PRO A 84 11.04 -19.30 -19.76
N THR A 85 10.90 -17.98 -19.82
CA THR A 85 11.56 -17.16 -20.86
C THR A 85 12.78 -16.39 -20.38
N GLN A 86 12.70 -15.77 -19.21
CA GLN A 86 13.76 -14.90 -18.70
C GLN A 86 13.92 -15.15 -17.19
N PRO A 87 14.55 -16.27 -16.79
CA PRO A 87 14.52 -16.75 -15.41
C PRO A 87 15.16 -15.79 -14.40
N ASP A 88 16.28 -15.16 -14.76
CA ASP A 88 17.01 -14.28 -13.83
C ASP A 88 16.27 -12.95 -13.61
N PHE A 89 15.76 -12.34 -14.68
CA PHE A 89 14.90 -11.16 -14.58
C PHE A 89 13.59 -11.47 -13.84
N ALA A 90 12.96 -12.62 -14.10
CA ALA A 90 11.77 -13.04 -13.38
C ALA A 90 12.02 -13.20 -11.87
N ARG A 91 13.19 -13.74 -11.47
CA ARG A 91 13.59 -13.83 -10.06
C ARG A 91 13.78 -12.45 -9.44
N LEU A 92 14.55 -11.58 -10.09
CA LEU A 92 14.81 -10.22 -9.62
C LEU A 92 13.51 -9.46 -9.39
N PHE A 93 12.65 -9.39 -10.41
CA PHE A 93 11.40 -8.63 -10.31
C PHE A 93 10.44 -9.23 -9.28
N THR A 94 10.42 -10.55 -9.11
CA THR A 94 9.59 -11.17 -8.05
C THR A 94 10.12 -10.85 -6.66
N ALA A 95 11.44 -10.85 -6.47
CA ALA A 95 12.07 -10.44 -5.22
C ALA A 95 11.73 -8.98 -4.88
N SER A 96 11.80 -8.08 -5.86
CA SER A 96 11.33 -6.69 -5.72
C SER A 96 9.85 -6.62 -5.34
N GLY A 97 9.00 -7.49 -5.92
CA GLY A 97 7.60 -7.59 -5.55
C GLY A 97 7.37 -8.00 -4.10
N PHE A 98 8.17 -8.93 -3.56
CA PHE A 98 8.10 -9.28 -2.14
C PHE A 98 8.54 -8.12 -1.24
N ILE A 99 9.59 -7.38 -1.62
CA ILE A 99 10.02 -6.18 -0.87
C ILE A 99 8.91 -5.13 -0.86
N TYR A 100 8.29 -4.85 -2.01
CA TYR A 100 7.13 -3.96 -2.12
C TYR A 100 5.99 -4.39 -1.18
N ILE A 101 5.59 -5.66 -1.23
CA ILE A 101 4.50 -6.19 -0.40
C ILE A 101 4.83 -6.08 1.09
N LEU A 102 6.03 -6.48 1.50
CA LEU A 102 6.42 -6.51 2.91
C LEU A 102 6.53 -5.10 3.49
N LEU A 103 7.18 -4.17 2.79
CA LEU A 103 7.33 -2.80 3.27
C LEU A 103 6.00 -2.05 3.30
N GLY A 104 5.14 -2.26 2.31
CA GLY A 104 3.80 -1.66 2.30
C GLY A 104 2.92 -2.15 3.44
N ALA A 105 2.92 -3.47 3.68
CA ALA A 105 2.24 -4.06 4.83
C ALA A 105 2.82 -3.56 6.15
N ALA A 106 4.15 -3.46 6.28
CA ALA A 106 4.81 -2.98 7.49
C ALA A 106 4.49 -1.51 7.79
N GLY A 107 4.60 -0.61 6.81
CA GLY A 107 4.24 0.80 7.01
C GLY A 107 2.76 0.98 7.34
N SER A 108 1.88 0.21 6.69
CA SER A 108 0.45 0.22 7.01
C SER A 108 0.15 -0.33 8.40
N ALA A 109 0.89 -1.34 8.87
CA ALA A 109 0.75 -1.88 10.22
C ALA A 109 1.22 -0.88 11.29
N ILE A 110 2.29 -0.13 11.02
CA ILE A 110 2.73 0.98 11.88
C ILE A 110 1.61 2.00 12.01
N LEU A 111 1.02 2.45 10.89
CA LEU A 111 -0.04 3.45 10.88
C LEU A 111 -1.33 2.92 11.55
N ALA A 112 -1.72 1.67 11.28
CA ALA A 112 -2.87 1.03 11.92
C ALA A 112 -2.76 0.99 13.46
N ALA A 113 -1.55 0.83 13.98
CA ALA A 113 -1.28 0.75 15.40
C ALA A 113 -1.16 2.14 16.06
N THR A 114 -0.51 3.08 15.38
CA THR A 114 -0.08 4.35 15.97
C THR A 114 -1.05 5.50 15.75
N TRP A 115 -1.65 5.63 14.56
CA TRP A 115 -2.56 6.74 14.28
C TRP A 115 -3.79 6.72 15.21
N PRO A 116 -4.56 5.61 15.31
CA PRO A 116 -5.72 5.58 16.20
C PRO A 116 -5.34 5.86 17.66
N MET A 117 -4.21 5.31 18.13
CA MET A 117 -3.71 5.55 19.49
C MET A 117 -3.46 7.04 19.73
N LEU A 118 -2.69 7.69 18.86
CA LEU A 118 -2.34 9.10 19.00
C LEU A 118 -3.57 10.02 18.84
N MET A 119 -4.54 9.66 18.01
CA MET A 119 -5.82 10.37 17.89
C MET A 119 -6.66 10.28 19.17
N GLU A 120 -6.74 9.08 19.77
CA GLU A 120 -7.42 8.85 21.04
C GLU A 120 -6.74 9.63 22.18
N GLU A 121 -5.40 9.61 22.24
CA GLU A 121 -4.61 10.39 23.21
C GLU A 121 -4.75 11.90 23.02
N TYR A 122 -4.76 12.38 21.77
CA TYR A 122 -4.94 13.80 21.46
C TYR A 122 -6.29 14.33 21.93
N ALA A 123 -7.35 13.53 21.74
CA ALA A 123 -8.71 13.87 22.18
C ALA A 123 -8.86 13.87 23.71
N ALA A 124 -8.11 13.02 24.42
CA ALA A 124 -8.12 12.97 25.88
C ALA A 124 -7.09 13.93 26.54
N GLY A 125 -6.14 14.44 25.77
CA GLY A 125 -5.01 15.24 26.24
C GLY A 125 -5.38 16.67 26.61
N THR A 126 -4.51 17.31 27.39
CA THR A 126 -4.62 18.74 27.70
C THR A 126 -3.96 19.58 26.61
N ALA A 127 -4.29 20.87 26.53
CA ALA A 127 -3.67 21.82 25.61
C ALA A 127 -2.13 21.88 25.73
N VAL A 128 -1.57 21.50 26.88
CA VAL A 128 -0.12 21.45 27.11
C VAL A 128 0.53 20.26 26.38
N ASN A 129 -0.15 19.12 26.29
CA ASN A 129 0.40 17.90 25.70
C ASN A 129 0.10 17.76 24.20
N GLN A 130 -0.94 18.44 23.70
CA GLN A 130 -1.35 18.39 22.30
C GLN A 130 -0.23 18.70 21.29
N PRO A 131 0.65 19.70 21.49
CA PRO A 131 1.74 19.96 20.54
C PRO A 131 2.70 18.77 20.38
N ILE A 132 2.98 18.03 21.46
CA ILE A 132 3.87 16.86 21.44
C ILE A 132 3.18 15.71 20.68
N LEU A 133 1.88 15.51 20.88
CA LEU A 133 1.13 14.47 20.19
C LEU A 133 1.04 14.73 18.68
N VAL A 134 0.84 15.99 18.27
CA VAL A 134 0.90 16.39 16.86
C VAL A 134 2.27 16.10 16.26
N ALA A 135 3.36 16.47 16.95
CA ALA A 135 4.71 16.19 16.49
C ALA A 135 4.99 14.69 16.35
N ASN A 136 4.55 13.87 17.31
CA ASN A 136 4.67 12.41 17.24
C ASN A 136 3.87 11.82 16.07
N PHE A 137 2.65 12.31 15.84
CA PHE A 137 1.81 11.86 14.74
C PHE A 137 2.43 12.19 13.38
N GLN A 138 2.96 13.40 13.22
CA GLN A 138 3.70 13.81 12.02
C GLN A 138 4.98 12.97 11.82
N LEU A 139 5.74 12.72 12.88
CA LEU A 139 6.96 11.91 12.81
C LEU A 139 6.65 10.48 12.35
N VAL A 140 5.66 9.82 12.96
CA VAL A 140 5.30 8.45 12.59
C VAL A 140 4.73 8.40 11.16
N THR A 141 3.93 9.39 10.78
CA THR A 141 3.45 9.54 9.40
C THR A 141 4.61 9.66 8.43
N ALA A 142 5.58 10.53 8.70
CA ALA A 142 6.75 10.70 7.84
C ALA A 142 7.57 9.41 7.72
N VAL A 143 7.77 8.67 8.81
CA VAL A 143 8.49 7.38 8.79
C VAL A 143 7.78 6.36 7.90
N ALA A 144 6.45 6.23 8.01
CA ALA A 144 5.69 5.24 7.26
C ALA A 144 5.40 5.67 5.82
N GLU A 145 4.81 6.85 5.61
CA GLU A 145 4.35 7.33 4.31
C GLU A 145 5.50 7.87 3.46
N ALA A 146 6.35 8.76 3.97
CA ALA A 146 7.47 9.30 3.19
C ALA A 146 8.64 8.31 3.14
N GLY A 147 8.99 7.69 4.27
CA GLY A 147 10.13 6.79 4.39
C GLY A 147 9.89 5.41 3.76
N LEU A 148 9.09 4.57 4.44
CA LEU A 148 8.88 3.18 4.03
C LEU A 148 8.12 3.09 2.71
N HIS A 149 6.95 3.74 2.61
CA HIS A 149 6.10 3.71 1.42
C HIS A 149 6.69 4.54 0.29
N GLY A 150 6.94 5.82 0.55
CA GLY A 150 7.34 6.83 -0.42
C GLY A 150 8.63 6.52 -1.17
N VAL A 151 9.64 6.03 -0.45
CA VAL A 151 10.97 5.76 -1.02
C VAL A 151 11.17 4.28 -1.33
N VAL A 152 11.37 3.44 -0.29
CA VAL A 152 11.93 2.10 -0.49
C VAL A 152 10.91 1.15 -1.10
N GLN A 153 9.66 1.17 -0.61
CA GLN A 153 8.59 0.37 -1.19
C GLN A 153 8.31 0.78 -2.63
N ASN A 154 8.12 2.07 -2.90
CA ASN A 154 7.80 2.54 -4.26
C ASN A 154 8.92 2.22 -5.25
N LEU A 155 10.19 2.33 -4.87
CA LEU A 155 11.29 1.92 -5.73
C LEU A 155 11.24 0.41 -6.03
N ALA A 156 11.01 -0.43 -5.01
CA ALA A 156 10.85 -1.87 -5.21
C ALA A 156 9.63 -2.20 -6.08
N GLY A 157 8.52 -1.50 -5.87
CA GLY A 157 7.30 -1.61 -6.67
C GLY A 157 7.53 -1.18 -8.11
N ALA A 158 8.26 -0.09 -8.34
CA ALA A 158 8.63 0.38 -9.66
C ALA A 158 9.39 -0.70 -10.43
N VAL A 159 10.44 -1.27 -9.82
CA VAL A 159 11.22 -2.37 -10.41
C VAL A 159 10.34 -3.60 -10.67
N TRP A 160 9.44 -3.94 -9.75
CA TRP A 160 8.53 -5.08 -9.89
C TRP A 160 7.54 -4.90 -11.05
N PHE A 161 6.75 -3.83 -11.02
CA PHE A 161 5.67 -3.59 -11.99
C PHE A 161 6.22 -3.27 -13.39
N TRP A 162 7.27 -2.44 -13.48
CA TRP A 162 7.92 -2.15 -14.75
C TRP A 162 8.58 -3.40 -15.34
N GLY A 163 9.33 -4.13 -14.53
CA GLY A 163 10.02 -5.35 -14.95
C GLY A 163 9.06 -6.46 -15.37
N MET A 164 8.09 -6.80 -14.52
CA MET A 164 7.07 -7.80 -14.85
C MET A 164 6.22 -7.40 -16.04
N GLY A 165 5.82 -6.12 -16.12
CA GLY A 165 5.07 -5.60 -17.26
C GLY A 165 5.83 -5.77 -18.57
N SER A 166 7.13 -5.50 -18.57
CA SER A 166 8.01 -5.68 -19.72
C SER A 166 8.12 -7.15 -20.14
N LEU A 167 8.22 -8.08 -19.19
CA LEU A 167 8.23 -9.53 -19.48
C LEU A 167 6.88 -10.05 -19.99
N LEU A 168 5.76 -9.46 -19.55
CA LEU A 168 4.41 -9.86 -19.96
C LEU A 168 4.01 -9.29 -21.33
N ARG A 169 4.49 -8.09 -21.68
CA ARG A 169 4.06 -7.33 -22.86
C ARG A 169 4.05 -8.15 -24.17
N PRO A 170 5.04 -9.01 -24.49
CA PRO A 170 5.03 -9.78 -25.74
C PRO A 170 3.88 -10.79 -25.85
N ARG A 171 3.34 -11.26 -24.71
CA ARG A 171 2.27 -12.27 -24.66
C ARG A 171 0.93 -11.71 -24.23
N ARG A 172 0.95 -10.65 -23.43
CA ARG A 172 -0.23 -10.01 -22.82
C ARG A 172 -0.05 -8.49 -22.86
N GLY A 173 -0.12 -7.92 -24.06
CA GLY A 173 0.17 -6.51 -24.32
C GLY A 173 -0.54 -5.54 -23.38
N GLY A 174 -1.86 -5.68 -23.19
CA GLY A 174 -2.63 -4.79 -22.31
C GLY A 174 -2.19 -4.83 -20.85
N LEU A 175 -2.07 -6.04 -20.26
CA LEU A 175 -1.61 -6.20 -18.88
C LEU A 175 -0.15 -5.74 -18.71
N GLY A 176 0.70 -6.03 -19.70
CA GLY A 176 2.09 -5.61 -19.69
C GLY A 176 2.25 -4.09 -19.69
N ILE A 177 1.51 -3.40 -20.56
CA ILE A 177 1.51 -1.93 -20.63
C ILE A 177 0.96 -1.34 -19.32
N PHE A 178 -0.16 -1.86 -18.81
CA PHE A 178 -0.74 -1.39 -17.56
C PHE A 178 0.25 -1.50 -16.39
N ALA A 179 0.93 -2.64 -16.24
CA ALA A 179 1.95 -2.81 -15.21
C ALA A 179 3.14 -1.87 -15.42
N VAL A 180 3.60 -1.65 -16.66
CA VAL A 180 4.66 -0.67 -16.95
C VAL A 180 4.26 0.74 -16.50
N VAL A 181 3.03 1.17 -16.78
CA VAL A 181 2.54 2.50 -16.37
C VAL A 181 2.53 2.64 -14.84
N ILE A 182 2.07 1.62 -14.12
CA ILE A 182 2.14 1.61 -12.64
C ILE A 182 3.60 1.75 -12.18
N GLY A 183 4.52 0.98 -12.76
CA GLY A 183 5.92 1.04 -12.37
C GLY A 183 6.55 2.41 -12.59
N VAL A 184 6.21 3.09 -13.70
CA VAL A 184 6.65 4.47 -13.96
C VAL A 184 6.05 5.44 -12.95
N PHE A 185 4.77 5.32 -12.64
CA PHE A 185 4.12 6.16 -11.63
C PHE A 185 4.78 6.03 -10.26
N LEU A 186 5.07 4.80 -9.82
CA LEU A 186 5.77 4.56 -8.56
C LEU A 186 7.18 5.16 -8.55
N LEU A 187 7.90 5.07 -9.67
CA LEU A 187 9.22 5.69 -9.80
C LEU A 187 9.15 7.23 -9.69
N LEU A 188 8.19 7.85 -10.39
CA LEU A 188 7.97 9.29 -10.31
C LEU A 188 7.56 9.72 -8.89
N ASN A 189 6.74 8.91 -8.21
CA ASN A 189 6.35 9.18 -6.83
C ASN A 189 7.57 9.10 -5.89
N THR A 190 8.46 8.13 -6.06
CA THR A 190 9.73 8.08 -5.30
C THR A 190 10.57 9.33 -5.52
N LEU A 191 10.73 9.79 -6.76
CA LEU A 191 11.50 11.00 -7.06
C LEU A 191 10.90 12.27 -6.45
N GLY A 192 9.58 12.33 -6.30
CA GLY A 192 8.90 13.44 -5.61
C GLY A 192 9.05 13.42 -4.09
N ASN A 193 9.49 12.31 -3.50
CA ASN A 193 9.71 12.16 -2.05
C ASN A 193 11.19 12.27 -1.64
N LEU A 194 12.10 12.53 -2.59
CA LEU A 194 13.54 12.79 -2.35
C LEU A 194 13.82 14.30 -2.36
#